data_AF-A0A263D2G8-F1
#
_entry.id   AF-A0A263D2G8-F1
#
_cell.length_a   1.000
_cell.length_b   1.000
_cell.length_c   1.000
_cell.angle_alpha   90.00
_cell.angle_beta   90.00
_cell.angle_gamma   90.00
#
_symmetry.space_group_name_H-M   'P 1'
#
loop_
_entity.id
_entity.type
_entity.pdbx_description
1 polymer ?
#
loop_
_entity_poly.entity_id
_entity_poly.type
_entity_poly.pdbx_seq_one_letter_code
_entity_poly.pdbx_strand_id
1 'polypeptide(L)' 'MTVEVIEVSSGDLLARRQRLLHEVNSTHEELRERVAAEVATTSEIEALESLDEVEFLLGEQP' A
#
# COMPACT_ATOMS: atom_id res chain seq x y z
N MET A 1 11.89 18.09 17.65
CA MET A 1 11.08 17.10 16.90
C MET A 1 11.17 15.80 17.65
N THR A 2 10.05 15.29 18.17
CA THR A 2 9.97 13.99 18.84
C THR A 2 9.61 12.95 17.80
N VAL A 3 10.49 11.96 17.58
CA VAL A 3 10.17 10.80 16.75
C VAL A 3 9.37 9.84 17.62
N GLU A 4 8.11 9.63 17.29
CA GLU A 4 7.25 8.67 17.96
C GLU A 4 7.44 7.32 17.29
N VAL A 5 8.00 6.35 18.01
CA VAL A 5 8.19 4.99 17.50
C VAL A 5 6.91 4.22 17.77
N ILE A 6 6.11 4.01 16.74
CA ILE A 6 4.94 3.14 16.81
C ILE A 6 5.42 1.72 16.55
N GLU A 7 5.29 0.82 17.53
CA GLU A 7 5.48 -0.61 17.31
C GLU A 7 4.35 -1.13 16.43
N VAL A 8 4.58 -1.17 15.11
CA VAL A 8 3.65 -1.79 14.16
C VAL A 8 4.06 -3.26 14.00
N SER A 9 3.15 -4.19 14.29
CA SER A 9 3.43 -5.59 14.05
C SER A 9 3.31 -5.94 12.56
N SER A 10 4.03 -6.96 12.10
CA SER A 10 3.85 -7.48 10.73
C SER A 10 2.41 -7.90 10.45
N GLY A 11 1.67 -8.35 11.48
CA GLY A 11 0.24 -8.67 11.36
C GLY A 11 -0.61 -7.43 11.06
N ASP A 12 -0.31 -6.29 11.68
CA ASP A 12 -1.02 -5.03 11.43
C ASP A 12 -0.74 -4.50 10.02
N LEU A 13 0.50 -4.65 9.54
CA LEU A 13 0.90 -4.31 8.18
C LEU A 13 0.17 -5.17 7.14
N LEU A 14 0.11 -6.49 7.34
CA LEU A 14 -0.64 -7.39 6.47
C LEU A 14 -2.15 -7.07 6.46
N ALA A 15 -2.73 -6.76 7.63
CA ALA A 15 -4.13 -6.36 7.74
C ALA A 15 -4.40 -4.99 7.07
N ARG A 16 -3.42 -4.08 7.08
CA ARG A 16 -3.48 -2.80 6.35
C ARG A 16 -3.43 -3.05 4.83
N ARG A 17 -2.51 -3.91 4.35
CA ARG A 17 -2.44 -4.33 2.94
C ARG A 17 -3.77 -4.89 2.45
N GLN A 18 -4.34 -5.84 3.17
CA GLN A 18 -5.62 -6.46 2.79
C GLN A 18 -6.78 -5.46 2.75
N ARG A 19 -6.83 -4.51 3.69
CA ARG A 19 -7.85 -3.45 3.69
C ARG A 19 -7.71 -2.54 2.47
N LEU A 20 -6.51 -2.09 2.15
CA LEU A 20 -6.25 -1.24 0.98
C LEU A 20 -6.68 -1.93 -0.32
N LEU A 21 -6.30 -3.19 -0.51
CA LEU A 21 -6.68 -3.97 -1.69
C LEU A 21 -8.20 -4.21 -1.78
N HIS A 22 -8.87 -4.38 -0.63
CA HIS A 22 -10.33 -4.52 -0.60
C HIS A 22 -11.04 -3.20 -0.93
N GLU A 23 -10.52 -2.06 -0.45
CA GLU A 23 -11.10 -0.74 -0.67
C GLU A 23 -11.06 -0.32 -2.15
N VAL A 24 -9.93 -0.55 -2.82
CA VAL A 24 -9.82 -0.30 -4.27
C VAL A 24 -10.38 -1.41 -5.14
N ASN A 25 -10.80 -2.53 -4.54
CA ASN A 25 -11.28 -3.73 -5.22
C ASN A 25 -10.37 -4.13 -6.42
N SER A 26 -9.06 -4.09 -6.18
CA SER A 26 -8.02 -4.36 -7.17
C SER A 26 -6.80 -4.97 -6.50
N THR A 27 -5.96 -5.63 -7.28
CA THR A 27 -4.68 -6.16 -6.84
C THR A 27 -3.56 -5.11 -6.96
N HIS A 28 -2.45 -5.34 -6.27
CA HIS A 28 -1.27 -4.47 -6.35
C HIS A 28 -0.72 -4.38 -7.77
N GLU A 29 -0.67 -5.51 -8.48
CA GLU A 29 -0.19 -5.57 -9.86
C GLU A 29 -1.11 -4.79 -10.82
N GLU A 30 -2.43 -4.95 -10.69
CA GLU A 30 -3.42 -4.20 -11.48
C GLU A 30 -3.34 -2.69 -11.19
N LEU A 31 -3.14 -2.28 -9.93
CA LEU A 31 -2.92 -0.88 -9.58
C LEU A 31 -1.66 -0.32 -10.27
N ARG A 32 -0.54 -1.06 -10.23
CA ARG A 32 0.71 -0.66 -10.92
C ARG A 32 0.48 -0.52 -12.42
N GLU A 33 -0.23 -1.45 -13.04
CA GLU A 33 -0.55 -1.39 -14.48
C GLU A 33 -1.42 -0.18 -14.82
N ARG A 34 -2.47 0.09 -14.03
CA ARG A 34 -3.37 1.24 -14.25
C ARG A 34 -2.67 2.58 -14.05
N VAL A 35 -1.77 2.68 -13.07
CA VAL A 35 -0.95 3.87 -12.85
C VAL A 35 0.02 4.08 -14.02
N ALA A 36 0.68 3.01 -14.47
CA ALA A 36 1.58 3.06 -15.63
C ALA A 36 0.84 3.42 -16.94
N ALA A 37 -0.43 3.02 -17.06
CA ALA A 37 -1.30 3.35 -18.19
C ALA A 37 -1.98 4.73 -18.06
N GLU A 38 -1.71 5.50 -17.00
CA GLU A 38 -2.32 6.82 -16.72
C GLU A 38 -3.87 6.80 -16.65
N VAL A 39 -4.46 5.65 -16.32
CA VAL A 39 -5.92 5.47 -16.17
C VAL A 39 -6.35 5.31 -14.71
N ALA A 40 -5.39 5.25 -13.78
CA ALA A 40 -5.67 5.14 -12.36
C ALA A 40 -6.34 6.42 -11.81
N THR A 41 -7.29 6.21 -10.92
CA THR A 41 -7.90 7.29 -10.13
C THR A 41 -6.96 7.76 -9.02
N THR A 42 -7.19 8.95 -8.46
CA THR A 42 -6.42 9.46 -7.32
C THR A 42 -6.42 8.48 -6.15
N SER A 43 -7.57 7.86 -5.85
CA SER A 43 -7.67 6.86 -4.76
C SER A 43 -6.86 5.59 -5.06
N GLU A 44 -6.77 5.17 -6.31
CA GLU A 44 -5.93 4.02 -6.71
C GLU A 44 -4.44 4.34 -6.59
N ILE A 45 -4.04 5.59 -6.89
CA ILE A 45 -2.67 6.07 -6.74
C ILE A 45 -2.29 6.12 -5.24
N GLU A 46 -3.12 6.73 -4.41
CA GLU A 46 -2.90 6.81 -2.95
C GLU A 46 -2.86 5.43 -2.30
N ALA A 47 -3.70 4.50 -2.76
CA ALA A 47 -3.68 3.12 -2.30
C ALA A 47 -2.38 2.41 -2.71
N LEU A 48 -1.90 2.63 -3.94
CA LEU A 48 -0.63 2.06 -4.41
C LEU A 48 0.55 2.58 -3.59
N GLU A 49 0.63 3.88 -3.35
CA GLU A 49 1.68 4.48 -2.50
C GLU A 49 1.65 3.91 -1.08
N SER A 50 0.44 3.73 -0.53
CA SER A 50 0.26 3.12 0.79
C SER A 50 0.64 1.64 0.82
N LEU A 51 0.43 0.91 -0.27
CA LEU A 51 0.83 -0.50 -0.40
C LEU A 51 2.34 -0.62 -0.49
N ASP A 52 3.00 0.24 -1.27
CA ASP A 52 4.45 0.27 -1.39
C ASP A 52 5.12 0.66 -0.03
N GLU A 53 4.51 1.58 0.74
CA GLU A 53 4.93 1.87 2.12
C GLU A 53 4.86 0.60 3.01
N VAL A 54 3.76 -0.14 2.91
CA VAL A 54 3.56 -1.37 3.70
C VAL A 54 4.56 -2.45 3.31
N GLU A 55 4.84 -2.66 2.01
CA GLU A 55 5.88 -3.60 1.55
C GLU A 55 7.27 -3.21 2.07
N PHE A 56 7.61 -1.93 2.00
CA PHE A 56 8.86 -1.40 2.56
C PHE A 56 8.99 -1.69 4.06
N LEU A 57 7.92 -1.46 4.83
CA LEU A 57 7.90 -1.73 6.27
C LEU A 57 7.94 -3.23 6.61
N LEU A 58 7.40 -4.07 5.73
CA LEU A 58 7.49 -5.54 5.84
C LEU A 58 8.87 -6.07 5.44
N GLY A 59 9.70 -5.27 4.77
CA GLY A 59 10.97 -5.72 4.21
C GLY A 59 10.80 -6.60 2.97
N GLU A 60 9.61 -6.60 2.37
CA GLU A 60 9.32 -7.21 1.08
C GLU A 60 9.87 -6.22 0.03
N GLN A 61 11.01 -6.55 -0.60
CA GLN A 61 11.61 -5.67 -1.61
C GLN A 61 10.65 -5.44 -2.78
N PRO A 62 10.64 -4.24 -3.39
CA PRO A 62 9.79 -3.90 -4.52
C PRO A 62 10.14 -4.66 -5.81
#